data_AF-A0A9D3W7S5-F1
#
_entry.id   AF-A0A9D3W7S5-F1
#
_cell.length_a   1.000
_cell.length_b   1.000
_cell.length_c   1.000
_cell.angle_alpha   90.00
_cell.angle_beta   90.00
_cell.angle_gamma   90.00
#
_symmetry.space_group_name_H-M   'P 1'
#
loop_
_entity.id
_entity.type
_entity.pdbx_description
1 polymer ?
#
loop_
_entity_poly.entity_id
_entity_poly.type
_entity_poly.pdbx_seq_one_letter_code
_entity_poly.pdbx_strand_id
1 'polypeptide(L)'
;MGEGMGRTVMSGFKLSRLPIYTKLANEFGVFDPWFTSVPTSTLRNRFYVHSATSFGATSNFKKDLIYGFPQKTIFDSLDENGLSFGIYYQNIPTTLFFKSLRKLKFLTKFHNYALKFRLHARLGKLPNYVVVKQRYFDVKEFPANDDHPSHDVACG
;
A
#
# COMPACT_ATOMS: atom_id res chain seq x y z
N MET A 1 9.42 -8.61 -32.40
CA MET A 1 9.87 -8.34 -31.02
C MET A 1 10.34 -6.89 -31.02
N GLY A 2 9.70 -6.01 -30.26
CA GLY A 2 10.11 -4.59 -30.21
C GLY A 2 11.50 -4.43 -29.59
N GLU A 3 12.17 -3.31 -29.86
CA GLU A 3 13.38 -2.92 -29.12
C GLU A 3 13.08 -2.99 -27.62
N GLY A 4 13.89 -3.74 -26.88
CA GLY A 4 13.73 -3.87 -25.43
C GLY A 4 14.08 -2.56 -24.72
N MET A 5 13.42 -2.29 -23.59
CA MET A 5 13.70 -1.10 -22.75
C MET A 5 14.89 -1.31 -21.78
N GLY A 6 15.94 -2.00 -22.22
CA GLY A 6 17.06 -2.40 -21.35
C GLY A 6 17.76 -1.22 -20.69
N ARG A 7 17.97 -0.12 -21.43
CA ARG A 7 18.58 1.11 -20.89
C ARG A 7 17.73 1.71 -19.77
N THR A 8 16.41 1.72 -19.91
CA THR A 8 15.49 2.24 -18.90
C THR A 8 15.50 1.36 -17.64
N VAL A 9 15.45 0.03 -17.83
CA VAL A 9 15.46 -0.95 -16.72
C VAL A 9 16.75 -0.86 -15.89
N MET A 10 17.90 -0.64 -16.55
CA MET A 10 19.20 -0.53 -15.88
C MET A 10 19.52 0.88 -15.36
N SER A 11 18.60 1.84 -15.53
CA SER A 11 18.80 3.23 -15.08
C SER A 11 18.33 3.44 -13.64
N GLY A 12 19.00 4.35 -12.92
CA GLY A 12 18.60 4.82 -11.60
C GLY A 12 18.48 6.34 -11.54
N PHE A 13 17.72 6.83 -10.57
CA PHE A 13 17.60 8.27 -10.31
C PHE A 13 18.87 8.83 -9.65
N LYS A 14 19.27 10.04 -10.03
CA LYS A 14 20.27 10.81 -9.28
C LYS A 14 19.67 11.25 -7.94
N LEU A 15 20.49 11.35 -6.89
CA LEU A 15 20.05 11.80 -5.55
C LEU A 15 19.30 13.13 -5.59
N SER A 16 19.73 14.07 -6.43
CA SER A 16 19.06 15.38 -6.60
C SER A 16 17.64 15.30 -7.18
N ARG A 17 17.26 14.17 -7.79
CA ARG A 17 15.90 13.91 -8.29
C ARG A 17 14.99 13.30 -7.22
N LEU A 18 15.56 12.76 -6.15
CA LEU A 18 14.85 12.13 -5.03
C LEU A 18 15.28 12.74 -3.68
N PRO A 19 15.10 14.06 -3.49
CA PRO A 19 15.61 14.74 -2.30
C PRO A 19 14.99 14.22 -0.99
N ILE A 20 13.71 13.85 -1.03
CA ILE A 20 12.99 13.32 0.15
C ILE A 20 13.56 11.95 0.54
N TYR A 21 13.62 11.00 -0.41
CA TYR A 21 14.22 9.68 -0.15
C TYR A 21 15.69 9.78 0.29
N THR A 22 16.47 10.66 -0.35
CA THR A 22 17.87 10.89 0.02
C THR A 22 17.97 11.37 1.47
N LYS A 23 17.11 12.29 1.92
CA LYS A 23 17.12 12.76 3.30
C LYS A 23 16.68 11.66 4.27
N LEU A 24 15.62 10.92 3.95
CA LEU A 24 15.16 9.82 4.80
C LEU A 24 16.22 8.72 4.96
N ALA A 25 16.90 8.33 3.89
CA ALA A 25 17.94 7.31 3.92
C ALA A 25 19.17 7.73 4.74
N ASN A 26 19.50 9.02 4.78
CA ASN A 26 20.64 9.53 5.55
C ASN A 26 20.33 9.74 7.04
N GLU A 27 19.06 10.00 7.38
CA GLU A 27 18.66 10.39 8.75
C GLU A 27 17.96 9.26 9.52
N PHE A 28 17.56 8.18 8.85
CA PHE A 28 16.85 7.05 9.44
C PHE A 28 17.48 5.71 9.05
N GLY A 29 17.09 4.64 9.76
CA GLY A 29 17.53 3.29 9.44
C GLY A 29 16.98 2.79 8.10
N VAL A 30 17.86 2.21 7.29
CA VAL A 30 17.53 1.57 6.00
C VAL A 30 17.88 0.09 6.07
N PHE A 31 17.03 -0.75 5.49
CA PHE A 31 17.30 -2.18 5.30
C PHE A 31 17.69 -2.42 3.84
N ASP A 32 18.99 -2.55 3.57
CA ASP A 32 19.50 -2.77 2.20
C ASP A 32 19.14 -4.15 1.62
N PRO A 33 19.16 -5.27 2.38
CA PRO A 33 18.70 -6.56 1.87
C PRO A 33 17.19 -6.78 2.13
N TRP A 34 16.35 -5.81 1.75
CA TRP A 34 14.89 -5.95 1.83
C TRP A 34 14.31 -6.50 0.52
N PHE A 35 13.95 -7.79 0.54
CA PHE A 35 13.41 -8.47 -0.63
C PHE A 35 11.87 -8.47 -0.65
N THR A 36 11.31 -8.50 -1.85
CA THR A 36 9.88 -8.77 -2.05
C THR A 36 9.51 -10.15 -1.49
N SER A 37 8.35 -10.28 -0.86
CA SER A 37 7.92 -11.56 -0.27
C SER A 37 7.76 -12.66 -1.31
N VAL A 38 7.27 -12.30 -2.49
CA VAL A 38 7.17 -13.19 -3.66
C VAL A 38 7.55 -12.46 -4.95
N PRO A 39 8.22 -13.12 -5.90
CA PRO A 39 8.64 -12.53 -7.18
C PRO A 39 7.46 -12.45 -8.16
N THR A 40 6.50 -11.57 -7.86
CA THR A 40 5.28 -11.39 -8.65
C THR A 40 4.76 -9.95 -8.53
N SER A 41 3.65 -9.68 -9.20
CA SER A 41 2.98 -8.38 -9.27
C SER A 41 2.50 -7.81 -7.92
N THR A 42 2.22 -6.51 -7.95
CA THR A 42 1.79 -5.64 -6.85
C THR A 42 0.82 -6.27 -5.85
N LEU A 43 -0.24 -6.95 -6.32
CA LEU A 43 -1.32 -7.37 -5.44
C LEU A 43 -0.91 -8.45 -4.43
N ARG A 44 -0.06 -9.42 -4.80
CA ARG A 44 0.36 -10.47 -3.87
C ARG A 44 1.23 -9.91 -2.76
N ASN A 45 2.19 -9.05 -3.11
CA ASN A 45 3.04 -8.43 -2.10
C ASN A 45 2.23 -7.55 -1.14
N ARG A 46 1.15 -6.88 -1.62
CA ARG A 46 0.18 -6.22 -0.73
C ARG A 46 -0.54 -7.19 0.21
N PHE A 47 -0.81 -8.41 -0.22
CA PHE A 47 -1.35 -9.44 0.67
C PHE A 47 -0.34 -9.87 1.71
N TYR A 48 0.91 -10.14 1.32
CA TYR A 48 1.97 -10.49 2.28
C TYR A 48 2.16 -9.45 3.37
N VAL A 49 2.14 -8.15 3.04
CA VAL A 49 2.24 -7.06 4.04
C VAL A 49 1.14 -7.13 5.10
N HIS A 50 -0.05 -7.64 4.76
CA HIS A 50 -1.21 -7.61 5.66
C HIS A 50 -1.61 -8.99 6.21
N SER A 51 -1.18 -10.09 5.60
CA SER A 51 -1.56 -11.45 6.00
C SER A 51 -0.42 -12.47 5.97
N ALA A 52 0.83 -12.05 5.68
CA ALA A 52 2.00 -12.92 5.54
C ALA A 52 1.85 -14.06 4.51
N THR A 53 0.83 -14.01 3.66
CA THR A 53 0.56 -14.97 2.59
C THR A 53 -0.31 -14.34 1.50
N SER A 54 -0.20 -14.84 0.27
CA SER A 54 -1.12 -14.53 -0.84
C SER A 54 -2.27 -15.54 -0.99
N PHE A 55 -2.39 -16.51 -0.07
CA PHE A 55 -3.37 -17.60 -0.14
C PHE A 55 -3.26 -18.41 -1.45
N GLY A 56 -2.02 -18.66 -1.90
CA GLY A 56 -1.74 -19.41 -3.12
C GLY A 56 -2.03 -18.65 -4.43
N ALA A 57 -2.46 -17.39 -4.38
CA ALA A 57 -2.74 -16.63 -5.59
C ALA A 57 -1.45 -16.28 -6.34
N THR A 58 -1.29 -16.87 -7.53
CA THR A 58 -0.17 -16.62 -8.46
C THR A 58 -0.49 -15.57 -9.53
N SER A 59 -1.77 -15.36 -9.84
CA SER A 59 -2.27 -14.39 -10.82
C SER A 59 -3.56 -13.70 -10.36
N ASN A 60 -3.93 -12.59 -11.00
CA ASN A 60 -5.12 -11.78 -10.71
C ASN A 60 -6.40 -12.47 -11.22
N PHE A 61 -6.86 -13.51 -10.51
CA PHE A 61 -8.16 -14.10 -10.79
C PHE A 61 -9.28 -13.17 -10.32
N LYS A 62 -10.07 -12.65 -11.27
CA LYS A 62 -11.17 -11.70 -10.99
C LYS A 62 -12.18 -12.24 -9.99
N LYS A 63 -12.45 -13.56 -10.01
CA LYS A 63 -13.40 -14.21 -9.09
C LYS A 63 -12.95 -14.09 -7.63
N ASP A 64 -11.67 -14.34 -7.34
CA ASP A 64 -11.15 -14.30 -5.97
C ASP A 64 -11.19 -12.88 -5.39
N LEU A 65 -10.97 -11.86 -6.22
CA LEU A 65 -11.13 -10.46 -5.82
C LEU A 65 -12.57 -10.12 -5.44
N ILE A 66 -13.54 -10.69 -6.17
CA ILE A 66 -14.97 -10.48 -5.91
C ILE A 66 -15.40 -11.20 -4.63
N TYR A 67 -15.02 -12.47 -4.42
CA TYR A 67 -15.40 -13.20 -3.20
C TYR A 67 -14.63 -12.75 -1.97
N GLY A 68 -13.43 -12.21 -2.17
CA GLY A 68 -12.53 -11.80 -1.11
C GLY A 68 -11.68 -12.96 -0.59
N PHE A 69 -10.47 -12.61 -0.22
CA PHE A 69 -9.42 -13.48 0.27
C PHE A 69 -9.67 -13.87 1.74
N PRO A 70 -9.68 -15.18 2.09
CA PRO A 70 -10.15 -15.65 3.39
C PRO A 70 -9.07 -15.68 4.48
N GLN A 71 -7.80 -15.48 4.13
CA GLN A 71 -6.70 -15.56 5.09
C GLN A 71 -6.83 -14.53 6.21
N LYS A 72 -6.36 -14.92 7.40
CA LYS A 72 -6.28 -14.03 8.56
C LYS A 72 -5.32 -12.88 8.27
N THR A 73 -5.72 -11.67 8.67
CA THR A 73 -4.90 -10.47 8.51
C THR A 73 -4.35 -9.99 9.85
N ILE A 74 -3.39 -9.07 9.79
CA ILE A 74 -2.96 -8.29 10.96
C ILE A 74 -4.14 -7.53 11.58
N PHE A 75 -5.10 -7.08 10.78
CA PHE A 75 -6.30 -6.37 11.28
C PHE A 75 -7.19 -7.27 12.13
N ASP A 76 -7.34 -8.54 11.74
CA ASP A 76 -8.05 -9.54 12.53
C ASP A 76 -7.33 -9.78 13.86
N SER A 77 -5.99 -9.89 13.81
CA SER A 77 -5.17 -10.09 15.01
C SER A 77 -5.24 -8.90 15.97
N LEU A 78 -5.27 -7.66 15.45
CA LEU A 78 -5.44 -6.46 16.26
C LEU A 78 -6.81 -6.42 16.93
N ASP A 79 -7.88 -6.70 16.17
CA ASP A 79 -9.26 -6.72 16.67
C ASP A 79 -9.46 -7.77 17.78
N GLU A 80 -8.93 -8.99 17.58
CA GLU A 80 -8.95 -10.06 18.58
C GLU A 80 -8.22 -9.71 19.87
N ASN A 81 -7.23 -8.81 19.81
CA ASN A 81 -6.45 -8.35 20.96
C ASN A 81 -6.93 -6.98 21.50
N GLY A 82 -8.10 -6.49 21.08
CA GLY A 82 -8.65 -5.21 21.54
C GLY A 82 -7.86 -3.99 21.08
N LEU A 83 -6.98 -4.14 20.09
CA LEU A 83 -6.18 -3.06 19.51
C LEU A 83 -6.90 -2.39 18.34
N SER A 84 -6.73 -1.09 18.23
CA SER A 84 -7.36 -0.29 17.18
C SER A 84 -6.51 -0.23 15.91
N PHE A 85 -7.16 -0.17 14.76
CA PHE A 85 -6.50 0.13 13.49
C PHE A 85 -7.29 1.14 12.66
N GLY A 86 -6.63 1.76 11.68
CA GLY A 86 -7.25 2.69 10.74
C GLY A 86 -6.62 2.62 9.37
N ILE A 87 -7.45 2.59 8.33
CA ILE A 87 -7.05 2.56 6.93
C ILE A 87 -7.42 3.90 6.30
N TYR A 88 -6.42 4.71 5.99
CA TYR A 88 -6.56 6.03 5.40
C TYR A 88 -6.23 5.94 3.91
N TYR A 89 -7.22 6.19 3.06
CA TYR A 89 -7.09 5.92 1.63
C TYR A 89 -7.47 7.13 0.79
N GLN A 90 -6.89 7.19 -0.42
CA GLN A 90 -7.14 8.25 -1.40
C GLN A 90 -8.02 7.79 -2.57
N ASN A 91 -7.97 6.51 -2.97
CA ASN A 91 -8.88 5.93 -3.99
C ASN A 91 -9.74 4.79 -3.41
N ILE A 92 -9.53 3.55 -3.87
CA ILE A 92 -10.22 2.36 -3.38
C ILE A 92 -9.24 1.60 -2.47
N PRO A 93 -9.57 1.35 -1.19
CA PRO A 93 -8.66 0.66 -0.29
C PRO A 93 -8.55 -0.81 -0.71
N THR A 94 -7.38 -1.19 -1.23
CA THR A 94 -7.07 -2.57 -1.66
C THR A 94 -7.16 -3.60 -0.55
N THR A 95 -7.18 -3.17 0.71
CA THR A 95 -7.44 -4.04 1.87
C THR A 95 -8.86 -4.61 1.87
N LEU A 96 -9.81 -4.00 1.14
CA LEU A 96 -11.13 -4.59 0.91
C LEU A 96 -11.09 -5.88 0.07
N PHE A 97 -9.95 -6.28 -0.47
CA PHE A 97 -9.83 -7.63 -1.05
C PHE A 97 -9.83 -8.73 0.03
N PHE A 98 -9.57 -8.42 1.30
CA PHE A 98 -9.73 -9.39 2.39
C PHE A 98 -11.20 -9.50 2.80
N LYS A 99 -11.71 -10.73 2.87
CA LYS A 99 -13.09 -11.02 3.24
C LYS A 99 -13.41 -10.50 4.65
N SER A 100 -12.47 -10.59 5.59
CA SER A 100 -12.68 -10.14 6.97
C SER A 100 -12.93 -8.64 7.08
N LEU A 101 -12.23 -7.83 6.28
CA LEU A 101 -12.36 -6.37 6.27
C LEU A 101 -13.65 -5.84 5.63
N ARG A 102 -14.47 -6.72 5.05
CA ARG A 102 -15.81 -6.37 4.54
C ARG A 102 -16.91 -6.53 5.59
N LYS A 103 -16.59 -7.03 6.78
CA LYS A 103 -17.55 -7.17 7.88
C LYS A 103 -17.99 -5.79 8.37
N LEU A 104 -19.28 -5.63 8.68
CA LEU A 104 -19.87 -4.35 9.09
C LEU A 104 -19.18 -3.71 10.31
N LYS A 105 -18.66 -4.52 11.24
CA LYS A 105 -17.90 -4.05 12.41
C LYS A 105 -16.65 -3.21 12.06
N PHE A 106 -16.10 -3.37 10.85
CA PHE A 106 -14.92 -2.64 10.41
C PHE A 106 -15.23 -1.43 9.53
N LEU A 107 -16.51 -1.13 9.26
CA LEU A 107 -16.90 0.00 8.41
C LEU A 107 -16.31 1.33 8.89
N THR A 108 -16.27 1.54 10.20
CA THR A 108 -15.74 2.77 10.83
C THR A 108 -14.22 2.86 10.83
N LYS A 109 -13.50 1.83 10.38
CA LYS A 109 -12.03 1.79 10.33
C LYS A 109 -11.45 2.35 9.02
N PHE A 110 -12.31 2.67 8.06
CA PHE A 110 -11.94 3.22 6.77
C PHE A 110 -12.15 4.74 6.76
N HIS A 111 -11.12 5.47 6.36
CA HIS A 111 -11.10 6.93 6.43
C HIS A 111 -10.56 7.55 5.15
N ASN A 112 -11.15 8.65 4.71
CA ASN A 112 -10.55 9.47 3.67
C ASN A 112 -9.24 10.10 4.19
N TYR A 113 -8.14 9.93 3.45
CA TYR A 113 -6.83 10.41 3.84
C TYR A 113 -6.79 11.93 4.04
N ALA A 114 -7.24 12.71 3.06
CA ALA A 114 -7.13 14.17 3.07
C ALA A 114 -7.89 14.80 4.25
N LEU A 115 -9.07 14.26 4.58
CA LEU A 115 -9.92 14.81 5.63
C LEU A 115 -9.52 14.33 7.03
N LYS A 116 -9.26 13.03 7.21
CA LYS A 116 -9.17 12.42 8.54
C LYS A 116 -7.75 12.16 9.02
N PHE A 117 -6.81 11.81 8.13
CA PHE A 117 -5.47 11.43 8.56
C PHE A 117 -4.76 12.58 9.28
N ARG A 118 -4.69 13.75 8.63
CA ARG A 118 -4.05 14.95 9.21
C ARG A 118 -4.75 15.39 10.50
N LEU A 119 -6.07 15.30 10.55
CA LEU A 119 -6.84 15.66 11.74
C LEU A 119 -6.57 14.71 12.90
N HIS A 120 -6.61 13.39 12.67
CA HIS A 120 -6.33 12.39 13.71
C HIS A 120 -4.89 12.48 14.19
N ALA A 121 -3.93 12.68 13.29
CA ALA A 121 -2.53 12.91 13.64
C ALA A 121 -2.37 14.15 14.53
N ARG A 122 -2.94 15.30 14.13
CA ARG A 122 -2.86 16.55 14.89
C ARG A 122 -3.51 16.45 16.27
N LEU A 123 -4.60 15.69 16.40
CA LEU A 123 -5.32 15.51 17.66
C LEU A 123 -4.76 14.37 18.53
N GLY A 124 -3.71 13.67 18.10
CA GLY A 124 -3.20 12.49 18.82
C GLY A 124 -4.21 11.33 18.89
N LYS A 125 -5.10 11.23 17.90
CA LYS A 125 -6.19 10.23 17.82
C LYS A 125 -5.89 9.10 16.82
N LEU A 126 -4.64 8.93 16.41
CA LEU A 126 -4.28 7.81 15.53
C LEU A 126 -4.43 6.48 16.30
N PRO A 127 -4.97 5.44 15.65
CA PRO A 127 -5.09 4.11 16.25
C PRO A 127 -3.71 3.43 16.40
N ASN A 128 -3.68 2.28 17.08
CA ASN A 128 -2.46 1.51 17.32
C ASN A 128 -1.73 1.13 16.02
N TYR A 129 -2.50 0.83 14.96
CA TYR A 129 -1.96 0.51 13.64
C TYR A 129 -2.61 1.34 12.54
N VAL A 130 -1.80 1.98 11.71
CA VAL A 130 -2.26 2.88 10.65
C VAL A 130 -1.73 2.42 9.31
N VAL A 131 -2.62 2.32 8.32
CA VAL A 131 -2.25 2.10 6.91
C VAL A 131 -2.62 3.32 6.11
N VAL A 132 -1.63 3.94 5.46
CA VAL A 132 -1.84 4.99 4.46
C VAL A 132 -1.78 4.34 3.08
N LYS A 133 -2.85 4.49 2.29
CA LYS A 133 -2.91 4.01 0.91
C LYS A 133 -2.74 5.17 -0.05
N GLN A 134 -1.79 5.01 -0.96
CA GLN A 134 -1.52 5.96 -2.04
C GLN A 134 -2.72 6.06 -3.00
N ARG A 135 -2.67 7.08 -3.85
CA ARG A 135 -3.48 7.24 -5.04
C ARG A 135 -2.83 6.45 -6.16
N TYR A 136 -3.49 5.37 -6.59
CA TYR A 136 -2.97 4.44 -7.59
C TYR A 136 -3.40 4.78 -9.02
N PHE A 137 -4.47 5.57 -9.17
CA PHE A 137 -5.01 5.90 -10.48
C PHE A 137 -4.57 7.31 -10.86
N ASP A 138 -3.98 7.41 -12.04
CA ASP A 138 -3.53 8.67 -12.63
C ASP A 138 -4.70 9.35 -13.36
N VAL A 139 -5.21 10.43 -12.77
CA VAL A 139 -6.31 11.23 -13.32
C VAL A 139 -5.80 12.67 -13.45
N LYS A 140 -6.19 13.37 -14.51
CA LYS A 140 -5.65 14.71 -14.84
C LYS A 140 -5.66 15.69 -13.67
N GLU A 141 -6.74 15.71 -12.88
CA GLU A 141 -6.91 16.59 -11.72
C GLU A 141 -6.27 16.02 -10.44
N PHE A 142 -6.02 14.71 -10.41
CA PHE A 142 -5.53 13.96 -9.25
C PHE A 142 -4.47 12.95 -9.68
N PRO A 143 -3.23 13.39 -9.93
CA PRO A 143 -2.16 12.49 -10.38
C PRO A 143 -1.86 11.42 -9.33
N ALA A 144 -1.43 10.25 -9.79
CA ALA A 144 -1.02 9.16 -8.91
C ALA A 144 0.25 9.50 -8.11
N ASN A 145 0.39 8.90 -6.92
CA ASN A 145 1.50 9.14 -5.99
C ASN A 145 2.01 7.85 -5.34
N ASP A 146 2.14 6.81 -6.14
CA ASP A 146 2.48 5.46 -5.71
C ASP A 146 3.85 4.97 -6.23
N ASP A 147 4.63 5.87 -6.83
CA ASP A 147 5.92 5.59 -7.48
C ASP A 147 5.86 4.48 -8.54
N HIS A 148 4.67 4.20 -9.09
CA HIS A 148 4.52 3.19 -10.13
C HIS A 148 5.19 3.65 -11.44
N PRO A 149 5.91 2.78 -12.16
CA PRO A 149 6.46 3.11 -13.48
C PRO A 149 5.36 3.60 -14.43
N SER A 150 5.56 4.78 -15.03
CA SER A 150 4.65 5.66 -15.80
C SER A 150 4.12 6.87 -15.04
N HIS A 151 4.14 6.88 -13.70
CA HIS A 151 3.77 8.04 -12.89
C HIS A 151 5.00 8.91 -12.56
N ASP A 152 4.76 10.19 -12.25
CA ASP A 152 5.83 11.10 -11.83
C ASP A 152 6.23 10.82 -10.38
N VAL A 153 7.48 10.40 -10.18
CA VAL A 153 8.06 10.16 -8.84
C VAL A 153 8.14 11.43 -7.99
N ALA A 154 7.98 12.63 -8.57
CA ALA A 154 7.87 13.86 -7.78
C ALA A 154 6.50 14.00 -7.09
N CYS A 155 5.50 13.23 -7.51
CA CYS A 155 4.17 13.20 -6.88
C CYS A 155 4.08 12.22 -5.71
N GLY A 156 5.01 11.25 -5.62
CA GLY A 156 5.16 10.27 -4.54
C GLY A 156 6.18 10.67 -3.49
#